data_AF-A0A9E4MNR3-F1
#
_entry.id   AF-A0A9E4MNR3-F1
#
_cell.length_a   1.000
_cell.length_b   1.000
_cell.length_c   1.000
_cell.angle_alpha   90.00
_cell.angle_beta   90.00
_cell.angle_gamma   90.00
#
_symmetry.space_group_name_H-M   'P 1'
#
loop_
_entity.id
_entity.type
_entity.pdbx_description
1 polymer ?
#
loop_
_entity_poly.entity_id
_entity_poly.type
_entity_poly.pdbx_seq_one_letter_code
_entity_poly.pdbx_strand_id
1 'polypeptide(L)'
;MRIESIEQKYITNPNDNQTDSEAILATQVIFDGVSSPCILSRLMIEALGRPGKDNDMELVNSGERCIVIWTQPQLSLEVVQNIIHNAIAP
;
A
#
# COMPACT_ATOMS: atom_id res chain seq x y z
N MET A 1 -1.18 -8.88 14.12
CA MET A 1 -1.06 -8.44 12.72
C MET A 1 0.10 -9.16 12.07
N ARG A 2 -0.13 -9.72 10.88
CA ARG A 2 0.88 -10.37 10.03
C ARG A 2 0.64 -9.99 8.57
N ILE A 3 1.67 -10.08 7.75
CA ILE A 3 1.57 -9.89 6.30
C ILE A 3 1.10 -11.22 5.69
N GLU A 4 0.00 -11.18 4.95
CA GLU A 4 -0.52 -12.30 4.16
C GLU A 4 0.12 -12.32 2.76
N SER A 5 0.19 -11.15 2.10
CA SER A 5 0.83 -11.01 0.78
C SER A 5 1.32 -9.59 0.51
N ILE A 6 2.33 -9.47 -0.37
CA ILE A 6 2.83 -8.20 -0.93
C ILE A 6 2.98 -8.40 -2.44
N GLU A 7 2.31 -7.57 -3.22
CA GLU A 7 2.27 -7.67 -4.68
C GLU A 7 2.43 -6.30 -5.33
N GLN A 8 3.09 -6.26 -6.49
CA GLN A 8 3.18 -5.08 -7.33
C GLN A 8 2.45 -5.33 -8.64
N LYS A 9 1.58 -4.41 -9.04
CA LYS A 9 0.80 -4.52 -10.28
C LYS A 9 0.69 -3.18 -10.97
N TYR A 10 0.72 -3.19 -12.29
CA TYR A 10 0.42 -2.02 -13.08
C TYR A 10 -1.09 -1.78 -13.06
N ILE A 11 -1.51 -0.58 -12.65
CA ILE A 11 -2.89 -0.13 -12.71
C ILE A 11 -3.01 0.97 -13.76
N THR A 12 -4.08 0.91 -14.54
CA THR A 12 -4.47 1.96 -15.48
C THR A 12 -5.56 2.79 -14.81
N ASN A 13 -5.39 4.11 -14.77
CA ASN A 13 -6.44 5.00 -14.26
C ASN A 13 -7.64 4.98 -15.21
N PRO A 14 -8.84 4.55 -14.77
CA PRO A 14 -10.01 4.45 -15.63
C PRO A 14 -10.65 5.82 -15.95
N ASN A 15 -10.17 6.91 -15.35
CA ASN A 15 -10.69 8.27 -15.52
C ASN A 15 -10.02 9.08 -16.64
N ASP A 16 -9.00 8.53 -17.31
CA ASP A 16 -8.41 9.22 -18.47
C ASP A 16 -9.20 8.88 -19.74
N ASN A 17 -10.08 9.80 -20.12
CA ASN A 17 -10.66 9.90 -21.48
C ASN A 17 -9.62 10.32 -22.53
N GLN A 18 -8.35 9.92 -22.39
CA GLN A 18 -7.26 10.36 -23.27
C GLN A 18 -6.30 9.22 -23.60
N THR A 19 -5.74 9.35 -24.80
CA THR A 19 -5.16 8.31 -25.65
C THR A 19 -3.78 7.78 -25.20
N ASP A 20 -3.42 7.95 -23.93
CA ASP A 20 -2.18 7.46 -23.31
C ASP A 20 -2.42 7.16 -21.82
N SER A 21 -3.07 6.05 -21.49
CA SER A 21 -3.11 5.58 -20.09
C SER A 21 -1.71 5.13 -19.68
N GLU A 22 -0.94 6.03 -19.04
CA GLU A 22 0.31 5.65 -18.41
C GLU A 22 0.02 4.63 -17.30
N ALA A 23 0.55 3.42 -17.47
CA ALA A 23 0.42 2.37 -16.48
C ALA A 23 1.21 2.74 -15.22
N ILE A 24 0.52 2.99 -14.11
CA ILE A 24 1.15 3.33 -12.83
C ILE A 24 1.41 2.04 -12.06
N LEU A 25 2.64 1.86 -11.56
CA LEU A 25 2.95 0.72 -10.70
C LEU A 25 2.37 0.98 -9.29
N ALA A 26 1.41 0.16 -8.89
CA ALA A 26 0.86 0.16 -7.54
C ALA A 26 1.37 -1.04 -6.76
N THR A 27 1.62 -0.84 -5.46
CA THR A 27 1.92 -1.91 -4.53
C THR A 27 0.71 -2.16 -3.64
N GLN A 28 0.39 -3.43 -3.42
CA GLN A 28 -0.69 -3.89 -2.57
C GLN A 28 -0.13 -4.82 -1.49
N VAL A 29 -0.49 -4.55 -0.24
CA VAL A 29 -0.17 -5.41 0.90
C VAL A 29 -1.46 -5.84 1.58
N ILE A 30 -1.57 -7.13 1.84
CA ILE A 30 -2.67 -7.69 2.61
C ILE A 30 -2.15 -8.05 4.01
N PHE A 31 -2.83 -7.53 5.03
CA PHE A 31 -2.59 -7.81 6.43
C PHE A 31 -3.74 -8.64 7.01
N ASP A 32 -3.39 -9.59 7.86
CA ASP A 32 -4.31 -10.44 8.61
C ASP A 32 -4.10 -10.26 10.13
N GLY A 33 -5.14 -10.50 10.92
CA GLY A 33 -5.12 -10.31 12.38
C GLY A 33 -4.82 -8.87 12.80
N VAL A 34 -5.38 -7.88 12.09
CA VAL A 34 -5.25 -6.45 12.41
C VAL A 34 -6.30 -6.08 13.46
N SER A 35 -5.86 -5.91 14.71
CA SER A 35 -6.74 -5.55 15.83
C SER A 35 -7.19 -4.09 15.81
N SER A 36 -6.45 -3.21 15.13
CA SER A 36 -6.79 -1.80 14.98
C SER A 36 -6.35 -1.27 13.61
N PRO A 37 -7.29 -1.04 12.69
CA PRO A 37 -7.00 -0.43 11.39
C PRO A 37 -6.32 0.94 11.54
N CYS A 38 -6.69 1.72 12.56
CA CYS A 38 -6.09 3.03 12.82
C CYS A 38 -4.60 2.95 13.16
N ILE A 39 -4.18 1.95 13.94
CA ILE A 39 -2.76 1.73 14.24
C ILE A 39 -2.01 1.37 12.95
N LEU A 40 -2.57 0.45 12.15
CA LEU A 40 -1.99 0.09 10.86
C LEU A 40 -1.86 1.32 9.94
N SER A 41 -2.91 2.13 9.80
CA SER A 41 -2.86 3.36 9.01
C SER A 41 -1.71 4.26 9.43
N ARG A 42 -1.52 4.45 10.75
CA ARG A 42 -0.44 5.29 11.26
C ARG A 42 0.94 4.73 10.93
N LEU A 43 1.17 3.44 11.14
CA LEU A 43 2.44 2.79 10.81
C LEU A 43 2.76 2.90 9.32
N MET A 44 1.76 2.73 8.46
CA MET A 44 1.93 2.87 7.02
C MET A 44 2.22 4.31 6.61
N ILE A 45 1.54 5.30 7.19
CA ILE A 45 1.84 6.72 6.92
C ILE A 45 3.27 7.08 7.34
N GLU A 46 3.72 6.58 8.49
CA GLU A 46 5.09 6.80 8.99
C GLU A 46 6.13 6.14 8.08
N ALA A 47 5.85 4.94 7.55
CA ALA A 47 6.78 4.18 6.71
C ALA A 47 6.77 4.60 5.22
N LEU A 48 5.60 4.97 4.68
CA LEU A 48 5.36 5.14 3.25
C LEU A 48 5.14 6.61 2.85
N GLY A 49 4.91 7.50 3.82
CA GLY A 49 4.56 8.90 3.57
C GLY A 49 3.04 9.14 3.55
N ARG A 50 2.65 10.41 3.44
CA ARG A 50 1.27 10.86 3.62
C ARG A 50 0.43 10.65 2.36
N PRO A 51 -0.76 10.01 2.46
CA PRO A 51 -1.74 9.94 1.38
C PRO A 51 -2.13 11.32 0.84
N GLY A 52 -2.30 11.43 -0.48
CA GLY A 52 -2.72 12.65 -1.18
C GLY A 52 -1.65 13.75 -1.25
N LYS A 53 -0.47 13.53 -0.67
CA LYS A 53 0.67 14.45 -0.73
C LYS A 53 1.93 13.77 -1.22
N ASP A 54 2.28 12.64 -0.62
CA ASP A 54 3.52 11.90 -0.91
C ASP A 54 3.22 10.65 -1.79
N ASN A 55 1.99 10.13 -1.77
CA ASN A 55 1.52 8.96 -2.53
C ASN A 55 -0.03 8.92 -2.62
N ASP A 56 -0.59 8.03 -3.45
CA ASP A 56 -2.03 7.73 -3.48
C ASP A 56 -2.37 6.50 -2.62
N MET A 57 -1.93 6.50 -1.35
CA MET A 57 -2.20 5.38 -0.46
C MET A 57 -3.68 5.31 -0.04
N GLU A 58 -4.25 4.12 -0.20
CA GLU A 58 -5.59 3.74 0.23
C GLU A 58 -5.52 2.57 1.22
N LEU A 59 -6.44 2.56 2.19
CA LEU A 59 -6.60 1.47 3.14
C LEU A 59 -8.05 0.98 3.09
N VAL A 60 -8.21 -0.31 2.81
CA VAL A 60 -9.51 -1.00 2.77
C VAL A 60 -9.53 -2.02 3.90
N ASN A 61 -10.51 -1.93 4.79
CA ASN A 61 -10.64 -2.80 5.95
C ASN A 61 -11.89 -3.70 5.84
N SER A 62 -11.76 -4.96 6.23
CA SER A 62 -12.86 -5.91 6.36
C SER A 62 -12.60 -6.82 7.57
N GLY A 63 -13.19 -6.46 8.72
CA GLY A 63 -12.93 -7.14 9.98
C GLY A 63 -11.46 -7.06 10.39
N GLU A 64 -10.83 -8.22 10.59
CA GLU A 64 -9.41 -8.33 10.95
C GLU A 64 -8.46 -8.28 9.75
N ARG A 65 -9.00 -8.26 8.52
CA ARG A 65 -8.22 -8.17 7.30
C ARG A 65 -8.16 -6.73 6.82
N CYS A 66 -6.96 -6.23 6.54
CA CYS A 66 -6.76 -4.90 5.98
C CYS A 66 -5.90 -4.99 4.71
N ILE A 67 -6.26 -4.24 3.69
CA ILE A 67 -5.54 -4.13 2.43
C ILE A 67 -5.02 -2.70 2.33
N VAL A 68 -3.73 -2.54 2.10
CA VAL A 68 -3.09 -1.24 1.87
C VAL A 68 -2.58 -1.21 0.44
N ILE A 69 -3.02 -0.23 -0.34
CA ILE A 69 -2.66 -0.04 -1.73
C ILE A 69 -2.02 1.33 -1.85
N TRP A 70 -0.93 1.48 -2.60
CA TRP A 70 -0.35 2.79 -2.83
C TRP A 70 0.43 2.86 -4.15
N THR A 71 0.54 4.07 -4.67
CA THR A 71 1.42 4.46 -5.77
C THR A 71 2.67 5.13 -5.18
N GLN A 72 3.87 4.70 -5.55
CA GLN A 72 5.13 5.30 -5.07
C GLN A 72 6.17 5.27 -6.20
N PRO A 73 7.29 6.01 -6.09
CA PRO A 73 8.44 5.80 -6.97
C PRO A 73 8.79 4.30 -7.02
N GLN A 74 9.31 3.84 -8.16
CA GLN A 74 9.56 2.42 -8.43
C GLN A 74 10.58 1.81 -7.47
N LEU A 75 10.14 1.45 -6.27
CA LEU A 75 10.87 0.63 -5.32
C LEU A 75 10.71 -0.83 -5.75
N SER A 76 11.81 -1.56 -5.75
CA SER A 76 11.76 -3.02 -5.93
C SER A 76 10.92 -3.66 -4.82
N LEU A 77 10.25 -4.77 -5.14
CA LEU A 77 9.47 -5.56 -4.19
C LEU A 77 10.23 -5.88 -2.89
N GLU A 78 11.52 -6.22 -2.97
CA GLU A 78 12.36 -6.54 -1.81
C GLU A 78 12.51 -5.35 -0.84
N VAL A 79 12.74 -4.15 -1.37
CA VAL A 79 12.81 -2.93 -0.56
C VAL A 79 11.47 -2.66 0.13
N VAL A 80 10.35 -2.85 -0.59
CA VAL A 80 9.02 -2.70 0.01
C VAL A 80 8.82 -3.71 1.13
N GLN A 81 9.15 -4.98 0.91
CA GLN A 81 9.03 -6.02 1.93
C GLN A 81 9.78 -5.60 3.20
N ASN A 82 11.04 -5.14 3.07
CA ASN A 82 11.83 -4.68 4.21
C ASN A 82 11.19 -3.49 4.94
N ILE A 83 10.69 -2.48 4.21
CA ILE A 83 10.02 -1.32 4.81
C ILE A 83 8.79 -1.75 5.62
N ILE A 84 7.93 -2.59 5.02
CA ILE A 84 6.68 -3.01 5.66
C ILE A 84 6.96 -3.92 6.86
N HIS A 85 7.90 -4.86 6.73
CA HIS A 85 8.30 -5.72 7.85
C HIS A 85 8.81 -4.91 9.04
N ASN A 86 9.68 -3.93 8.81
CA ASN A 86 10.19 -3.06 9.87
C ASN A 86 9.10 -2.18 10.49
N ALA A 87 8.10 -1.76 9.71
CA ALA A 87 7.01 -0.91 10.21
C ALA A 87 6.07 -1.65 11.18
N ILE A 88 5.83 -2.96 10.97
CA ILE A 88 4.89 -3.73 11.79
C ILE A 88 5.53 -4.55 12.90
N ALA A 89 6.87 -4.66 12.90
CA ALA A 89 7.66 -5.38 13.90
C ALA A 89 8.78 -4.47 14.47
N PRO A 90 8.42 -3.46 15.28
CA PRO A 90 9.40 -2.59 15.94
C PRO A 90 10.22 -3.31 17.03
#